data_AF-A0A8B3EAF1-F1
#
_entry.id   AF-A0A8B3EAF1-F1
#
_cell.length_a   1.000
_cell.length_b   1.000
_cell.length_c   1.000
_cell.angle_alpha   90.00
_cell.angle_beta   90.00
_cell.angle_gamma   90.00
#
_symmetry.space_group_name_H-M   'P 1'
#
loop_
_entity.id
_entity.type
_entity.pdbx_description
1 polymer ?
#
loop_
_entity_poly.entity_id
_entity_poly.type
_entity_poly.pdbx_seq_one_letter_code
_entity_poly.pdbx_strand_id
1 'polypeptide(L)'
;MATSFCRCRPCHRRQQCNPLLGYQRLLHKPNLTIKHLQLPTDPAQDRLLISVHYYDPATFALEDKFTEWGHTGTPSKKENWGDEEHLEKIFVALRTAYVEKGIPVYIGEMGCVHRNNNRSEAFRKYYLEYVCKAARTNGMAVFYWDNGNAGAGRECSG
;
A
#
# COMPACT_ATOMS: atom_id res chain seq x y z
N MET A 1 -26.05 38.30 -28.87
CA MET A 1 -26.95 38.42 -27.70
C MET A 1 -28.15 37.52 -28.01
N ALA A 2 -28.45 36.47 -27.22
CA ALA A 2 -29.17 36.52 -25.94
C ALA A 2 -30.58 37.15 -26.13
N THR A 3 -31.73 36.54 -25.74
CA THR A 3 -31.97 35.41 -24.80
C THR A 3 -33.43 34.87 -24.90
N SER A 4 -33.78 33.87 -24.06
CA SER A 4 -35.15 33.34 -23.74
C SER A 4 -35.62 32.14 -24.60
N PHE A 5 -36.31 31.10 -24.10
CA PHE A 5 -37.31 31.02 -22.99
C PHE A 5 -37.34 29.69 -22.17
N CYS A 6 -37.82 29.82 -20.92
CA CYS A 6 -38.62 28.90 -20.05
C CYS A 6 -38.31 27.41 -19.74
N ARG A 7 -38.05 27.17 -18.44
CA ARG A 7 -38.60 26.17 -17.48
C ARG A 7 -39.27 24.86 -17.97
N CYS A 8 -38.67 23.73 -17.59
CA CYS A 8 -39.27 22.49 -17.03
C CYS A 8 -38.12 21.61 -16.46
N ARG A 9 -38.26 20.64 -15.54
CA ARG A 9 -39.23 20.22 -14.49
C ARG A 9 -38.45 19.33 -13.48
N PRO A 10 -38.90 19.04 -12.24
CA PRO A 10 -38.10 18.21 -11.32
C PRO A 10 -38.09 16.75 -11.77
N CYS A 11 -36.90 16.23 -12.14
CA CYS A 11 -36.77 14.84 -12.54
C CYS A 11 -36.73 13.93 -11.29
N HIS A 12 -37.82 13.19 -11.05
CA HIS A 12 -37.81 12.08 -10.12
C HIS A 12 -36.87 10.98 -10.62
N ARG A 13 -35.63 10.98 -10.11
CA ARG A 13 -34.84 9.76 -10.00
C ARG A 13 -33.90 9.85 -8.80
N ARG A 14 -34.36 9.33 -7.65
CA ARG A 14 -33.44 8.88 -6.59
C ARG A 14 -32.72 7.62 -7.09
N GLN A 15 -31.80 7.78 -8.02
CA GLN A 15 -30.69 6.83 -8.11
C GLN A 15 -29.83 7.11 -6.88
N GLN A 16 -29.81 6.16 -5.94
CA GLN A 16 -28.92 6.23 -4.80
C GLN A 16 -27.49 6.34 -5.33
N CYS A 17 -26.79 7.39 -4.92
CA CYS A 17 -25.38 7.55 -5.22
C CYS A 17 -24.62 6.40 -4.57
N ASN A 18 -24.12 5.47 -5.38
CA ASN A 18 -23.09 4.52 -4.99
C ASN A 18 -22.22 4.19 -6.21
N PRO A 19 -21.29 5.09 -6.62
CA PRO A 19 -20.09 4.64 -7.30
C PRO A 19 -19.26 3.90 -6.24
N LEU A 20 -19.55 2.61 -6.06
CA LEU A 20 -18.64 1.70 -5.37
C LEU A 20 -17.26 1.82 -6.03
N LEU A 21 -16.21 1.85 -5.21
CA LEU A 21 -14.81 1.83 -5.67
C LEU A 21 -14.68 0.81 -6.81
N GLY A 22 -14.20 1.27 -7.97
CA GLY A 22 -13.91 0.38 -9.09
C GLY A 22 -12.89 -0.67 -8.66
N TYR A 23 -13.37 -1.91 -8.47
CA TYR A 23 -12.57 -3.04 -8.00
C TYR A 23 -11.53 -3.41 -9.07
N GLN A 24 -10.38 -2.75 -9.04
CA GLN A 24 -9.28 -3.04 -9.95
C GLN A 24 -8.50 -4.25 -9.44
N ARG A 25 -8.39 -5.23 -10.34
CA ARG A 25 -7.70 -6.52 -10.20
C ARG A 25 -6.47 -6.42 -9.28
N LEU A 26 -6.52 -7.10 -8.12
CA LEU A 26 -5.50 -7.10 -7.07
C LEU A 26 -4.12 -7.56 -7.59
N LEU A 27 -3.34 -6.62 -8.13
CA LEU A 27 -1.90 -6.77 -8.28
C LEU A 27 -1.26 -6.41 -6.95
N HIS A 28 -1.26 -7.40 -6.05
CA HIS A 28 -0.78 -7.26 -4.67
C HIS A 28 0.68 -6.76 -4.60
N LYS A 29 1.52 -7.01 -5.62
CA LYS A 29 2.93 -6.58 -5.63
C LYS A 29 3.16 -5.32 -6.50
N PRO A 30 3.72 -4.23 -5.93
CA PRO A 30 4.01 -2.97 -6.64
C PRO A 30 4.68 -3.11 -8.02
N ASN A 31 5.71 -3.95 -8.12
CA ASN A 31 6.48 -4.13 -9.35
C ASN A 31 5.67 -4.75 -10.50
N LEU A 32 4.60 -5.52 -10.19
CA LEU A 32 3.69 -6.05 -11.20
C LEU A 32 2.64 -5.01 -11.59
N THR A 33 2.15 -4.23 -10.61
CA THR A 33 1.23 -3.10 -10.83
C THR A 33 1.83 -2.11 -11.82
N ILE A 34 3.05 -1.62 -11.56
CA ILE A 34 3.75 -0.65 -12.42
C ILE A 34 3.92 -1.15 -13.86
N LYS A 35 4.13 -2.46 -14.06
CA LYS A 35 4.40 -3.06 -15.37
C LYS A 35 3.15 -3.45 -16.16
N HIS A 36 2.06 -3.79 -15.49
CA HIS A 36 0.93 -4.50 -16.11
C HIS A 36 -0.45 -3.91 -15.82
N LEU A 37 -0.58 -2.99 -14.86
CA LEU A 37 -1.87 -2.36 -14.59
C LEU A 37 -2.25 -1.43 -15.74
N GLN A 38 -3.38 -1.73 -16.37
CA GLN A 38 -4.09 -0.81 -17.24
C GLN A 38 -5.21 -0.16 -16.44
N LEU A 39 -5.21 1.18 -16.36
CA LEU A 39 -6.29 1.93 -15.74
C LEU A 39 -7.57 1.77 -16.58
N PRO A 40 -8.72 1.45 -15.96
CA PRO A 40 -10.00 1.48 -16.65
C PRO A 40 -10.41 2.92 -16.97
N THR A 41 -11.23 3.08 -18.01
CA THR A 41 -11.90 4.35 -18.28
C THR A 41 -12.99 4.59 -17.23
N ASP A 42 -12.89 5.68 -16.49
CA ASP A 42 -13.93 6.16 -15.57
C ASP A 42 -14.59 7.42 -16.17
N PRO A 43 -15.94 7.50 -16.29
CA PRO A 43 -16.62 8.73 -16.69
C PRO A 43 -16.48 9.88 -15.66
N ALA A 44 -16.06 9.60 -14.42
CA ALA A 44 -15.76 10.59 -13.41
C ALA A 44 -14.25 10.90 -13.33
N GLN A 45 -13.90 12.17 -13.44
CA GLN A 45 -12.53 12.64 -13.32
C GLN A 45 -12.01 12.44 -11.88
N ASP A 46 -10.75 11.98 -11.76
CA ASP A 46 -9.98 11.83 -10.51
C ASP A 46 -10.65 10.95 -9.44
N ARG A 47 -11.34 9.88 -9.84
CA ARG A 47 -12.02 8.92 -8.93
C ARG A 47 -11.35 7.56 -8.78
N LEU A 48 -10.24 7.31 -9.47
CA LEU A 48 -9.48 6.07 -9.36
C LEU A 48 -8.32 6.19 -8.38
N LEU A 49 -8.10 5.16 -7.57
CA LEU A 49 -6.94 5.00 -6.69
C LEU A 49 -6.24 3.68 -6.99
N ILE A 50 -4.92 3.65 -6.84
CA ILE A 50 -4.12 2.42 -6.90
C ILE A 50 -3.95 1.85 -5.50
N SER A 51 -4.30 0.57 -5.33
CA SER A 51 -3.95 -0.23 -4.16
C SER A 51 -2.78 -1.16 -4.49
N VAL A 52 -1.83 -1.28 -3.57
CA VAL A 52 -0.75 -2.29 -3.58
C VAL A 52 -0.52 -2.78 -2.15
N HIS A 53 0.01 -3.99 -1.99
CA HIS A 53 0.34 -4.55 -0.67
C HIS A 53 1.88 -4.63 -0.54
N TYR A 54 2.43 -4.46 0.66
CA TYR A 54 3.88 -4.47 0.86
C TYR A 54 4.29 -5.27 2.11
N TYR A 55 4.91 -6.42 1.85
CA TYR A 55 5.49 -7.32 2.85
C TYR A 55 6.89 -7.80 2.43
N ASP A 56 7.59 -7.08 1.54
CA ASP A 56 8.93 -7.50 1.12
C ASP A 56 9.97 -7.14 2.22
N PRO A 57 10.84 -8.08 2.65
CA PRO A 57 10.87 -9.49 2.28
C PRO A 57 9.95 -10.32 3.19
N ALA A 58 9.09 -11.15 2.60
CA ALA A 58 8.04 -11.87 3.33
C ALA A 58 8.60 -12.88 4.36
N THR A 59 9.78 -13.42 4.09
CA THR A 59 10.55 -14.28 4.99
C THR A 59 10.91 -13.60 6.31
N PHE A 60 11.07 -12.27 6.32
CA PHE A 60 11.11 -11.47 7.54
C PHE A 60 9.68 -11.07 7.96
N ALA A 61 8.96 -10.33 7.10
CA ALA A 61 7.75 -9.62 7.48
C ALA A 61 6.58 -10.53 7.95
N LEU A 62 6.39 -11.68 7.32
CA LEU A 62 5.24 -12.58 7.56
C LEU A 62 5.64 -13.94 8.13
N GLU A 63 6.77 -14.51 7.69
CA GLU A 63 7.11 -15.91 8.00
C GLU A 63 7.91 -16.12 9.29
N ASP A 64 8.50 -15.07 9.88
CA ASP A 64 9.43 -15.16 11.02
C ASP A 64 10.64 -16.09 10.79
N LYS A 65 11.02 -16.29 9.52
CA LYS A 65 12.20 -17.07 9.13
C LYS A 65 13.50 -16.31 9.42
N PHE A 66 13.45 -14.99 9.32
CA PHE A 66 14.55 -14.08 9.64
C PHE A 66 14.15 -13.14 10.79
N THR A 67 15.11 -12.88 11.68
CA THR A 67 14.90 -12.19 12.97
C THR A 67 15.42 -10.75 12.98
N GLU A 68 16.19 -10.37 11.97
CA GLU A 68 16.80 -9.04 11.81
C GLU A 68 16.57 -8.53 10.37
N TRP A 69 16.56 -7.21 10.16
CA TRP A 69 16.32 -6.57 8.85
C TRP A 69 17.10 -5.26 8.75
N GLY A 70 17.39 -4.81 7.52
CA GLY A 70 18.02 -3.53 7.25
C GLY A 70 19.53 -3.54 7.47
N HIS A 71 20.16 -2.38 7.25
CA HIS A 71 21.63 -2.23 7.22
C HIS A 71 22.37 -2.63 8.51
N THR A 72 21.70 -2.66 9.67
CA THR A 72 22.27 -3.09 10.96
C THR A 72 22.02 -4.57 11.30
N GLY A 73 21.24 -5.29 10.49
CA GLY A 73 20.95 -6.70 10.70
C GLY A 73 22.16 -7.61 10.45
N THR A 74 22.35 -8.61 11.32
CA THR A 74 23.42 -9.60 11.19
C THR A 74 23.22 -10.44 9.91
N PRO A 75 24.19 -10.58 9.00
CA PRO A 75 24.00 -11.24 7.70
C PRO A 75 23.42 -12.67 7.74
N SER A 76 23.66 -13.44 8.82
CA SER A 76 23.11 -14.78 9.01
C SER A 76 21.67 -14.82 9.56
N LYS A 77 21.07 -13.66 9.85
CA LYS A 77 19.76 -13.51 10.50
C LYS A 77 18.77 -12.63 9.72
N LYS A 78 19.17 -12.17 8.54
CA LYS A 78 18.38 -11.37 7.60
C LYS A 78 18.42 -12.00 6.21
N GLU A 79 17.52 -11.55 5.33
CA GLU A 79 17.66 -11.82 3.89
C GLU A 79 18.88 -11.11 3.29
N ASN A 80 19.32 -11.58 2.13
CA ASN A 80 20.33 -10.90 1.30
C ASN A 80 19.73 -9.84 0.34
N TRP A 81 18.44 -9.55 0.47
CA TRP A 81 17.67 -8.60 -0.32
C TRP A 81 16.50 -8.03 0.51
N GLY A 82 15.79 -7.03 -0.02
CA GLY A 82 14.56 -6.51 0.62
C GLY A 82 14.78 -5.48 1.73
N ASP A 83 16.02 -5.02 1.91
CA ASP A 83 16.41 -3.94 2.83
C ASP A 83 15.91 -2.55 2.38
N GLU A 84 16.37 -1.49 3.07
CA GLU A 84 15.98 -0.09 2.85
C GLU A 84 16.02 0.32 1.37
N GLU A 85 17.12 0.02 0.67
CA GLU A 85 17.34 0.40 -0.73
C GLU A 85 16.30 -0.24 -1.69
N HIS A 86 15.84 -1.47 -1.40
CA HIS A 86 14.81 -2.15 -2.20
C HIS A 86 13.44 -1.50 -1.99
N LEU A 87 13.10 -1.18 -0.74
CA LEU A 87 11.88 -0.49 -0.35
C LEU A 87 11.82 0.90 -1.00
N GLU A 88 12.89 1.69 -0.89
CA GLU A 88 12.99 3.02 -1.49
C GLU A 88 12.81 2.99 -3.01
N LYS A 89 13.51 2.08 -3.71
CA LYS A 89 13.38 1.90 -5.17
C LYS A 89 11.93 1.62 -5.57
N ILE A 90 11.22 0.76 -4.85
CA ILE A 90 9.82 0.44 -5.14
C ILE A 90 8.90 1.64 -4.88
N PHE A 91 9.07 2.35 -3.76
CA PHE A 91 8.18 3.46 -3.40
C PHE A 91 8.41 4.70 -4.27
N VAL A 92 9.65 4.97 -4.69
CA VAL A 92 9.95 5.97 -5.71
C VAL A 92 9.35 5.57 -7.06
N ALA A 93 9.45 4.29 -7.45
CA ALA A 93 8.85 3.82 -8.70
C ALA A 93 7.31 3.94 -8.71
N LEU A 94 6.63 3.66 -7.58
CA LEU A 94 5.18 3.91 -7.43
C LEU A 94 4.84 5.40 -7.55
N ARG A 95 5.63 6.27 -6.89
CA ARG A 95 5.47 7.73 -6.94
C ARG A 95 5.56 8.24 -8.38
N THR A 96 6.63 7.90 -9.11
CA THR A 96 6.84 8.36 -10.49
C THR A 96 5.90 7.67 -11.49
N ALA A 97 5.45 6.45 -11.21
CA ALA A 97 4.45 5.78 -12.04
C ALA A 97 3.06 6.45 -11.96
N TYR A 98 2.64 6.90 -10.76
CA TYR A 98 1.24 7.28 -10.48
C TYR A 98 1.09 8.61 -9.72
N VAL A 99 1.71 8.76 -8.55
CA VAL A 99 1.48 9.91 -7.64
C VAL A 99 1.86 11.24 -8.30
N GLU A 100 3.00 11.30 -8.99
CA GLU A 100 3.47 12.50 -9.73
C GLU A 100 2.60 12.83 -10.95
N LYS A 101 1.72 11.91 -11.37
CA LYS A 101 0.75 12.09 -12.45
C LYS A 101 -0.67 12.38 -11.93
N GLY A 102 -0.80 12.66 -10.63
CA GLY A 102 -2.08 12.97 -9.98
C GLY A 102 -2.95 11.75 -9.65
N ILE A 103 -2.44 10.53 -9.82
CA ILE A 103 -3.18 9.29 -9.49
C ILE A 103 -2.81 8.86 -8.07
N PRO A 104 -3.75 8.89 -7.09
CA PRO A 104 -3.44 8.50 -5.71
C PRO A 104 -3.05 7.03 -5.60
N VAL A 105 -2.05 6.75 -4.76
CA VAL A 105 -1.62 5.38 -4.40
C VAL A 105 -1.74 5.21 -2.90
N TYR A 106 -2.23 4.06 -2.45
CA TYR A 106 -2.18 3.64 -1.05
C TYR A 106 -1.64 2.21 -0.94
N ILE A 107 -0.93 1.95 0.15
CA ILE A 107 -0.48 0.63 0.54
C ILE A 107 -1.62 0.00 1.35
N GLY A 108 -2.48 -0.77 0.67
CA GLY A 108 -3.71 -1.35 1.22
C GLY A 108 -3.49 -2.38 2.31
N GLU A 109 -2.32 -3.02 2.29
CA GLU A 109 -1.81 -3.80 3.42
C GLU A 109 -0.29 -3.65 3.50
N MET A 110 0.22 -3.44 4.71
CA MET A 110 1.62 -3.72 5.07
C MET A 110 1.68 -4.23 6.50
N GLY A 111 2.75 -4.91 6.87
CA GLY A 111 2.89 -5.39 8.23
C GLY A 111 4.23 -6.06 8.50
N CYS A 112 4.44 -6.38 9.76
CA CYS A 112 5.53 -7.20 10.24
C CYS A 112 5.07 -7.89 11.51
N VAL A 113 5.16 -9.22 11.56
CA VAL A 113 4.65 -10.05 12.66
C VAL A 113 5.38 -9.78 13.98
N HIS A 114 4.69 -9.98 15.10
CA HIS A 114 5.25 -9.78 16.43
C HIS A 114 6.39 -10.76 16.73
N ARG A 115 7.44 -10.28 17.42
CA ARG A 115 8.60 -11.08 17.82
C ARG A 115 8.67 -11.27 19.33
N ASN A 116 8.92 -12.51 19.74
CA ASN A 116 9.01 -12.92 21.15
C ASN A 116 10.25 -12.43 21.93
N ASN A 117 11.16 -11.66 21.31
CA ASN A 117 12.41 -11.22 21.93
C ASN A 117 12.74 -9.77 21.58
N ASN A 118 13.30 -9.05 22.57
CA ASN A 118 13.54 -7.61 22.50
C ASN A 118 14.38 -7.16 21.28
N ARG A 119 15.37 -7.96 20.86
CA ARG A 119 16.23 -7.62 19.72
C ARG A 119 15.46 -7.68 18.40
N SER A 120 14.74 -8.78 18.17
CA SER A 120 13.96 -8.95 16.94
C SER A 120 12.77 -7.98 16.89
N GLU A 121 12.13 -7.70 18.04
CA GLU A 121 11.03 -6.73 18.13
C GLU A 121 11.52 -5.29 17.87
N ALA A 122 12.77 -4.95 18.22
CA ALA A 122 13.38 -3.68 17.81
C ALA A 122 13.53 -3.59 16.27
N PHE A 123 13.92 -4.68 15.60
CA PHE A 123 13.94 -4.74 14.13
C PHE A 123 12.54 -4.69 13.50
N ARG A 124 11.50 -5.32 14.11
CA ARG A 124 10.09 -5.17 13.68
C ARG A 124 9.68 -3.70 13.71
N LYS A 125 9.94 -3.01 14.82
CA LYS A 125 9.62 -1.58 14.99
C LYS A 125 10.36 -0.70 13.99
N TYR A 126 11.65 -0.93 13.80
CA TYR A 126 12.46 -0.22 12.81
C TYR A 126 11.92 -0.39 11.38
N TYR A 127 11.58 -1.62 10.98
CA TYR A 127 10.96 -1.90 9.68
C TYR A 127 9.63 -1.14 9.51
N LEU A 128 8.73 -1.22 10.49
CA LEU A 128 7.44 -0.54 10.43
C LEU A 128 7.57 0.99 10.38
N GLU A 129 8.50 1.57 11.15
CA GLU A 129 8.83 3.00 11.08
C GLU A 129 9.35 3.37 9.68
N TYR A 130 10.25 2.56 9.11
CA TYR A 130 10.84 2.80 7.79
C TYR A 130 9.80 2.75 6.68
N VAL A 131 8.94 1.71 6.65
CA VAL A 131 7.84 1.58 5.68
C VAL A 131 6.90 2.78 5.78
N CYS A 132 6.46 3.15 6.99
CA CYS A 132 5.60 4.32 7.21
C CYS A 132 6.25 5.63 6.71
N LYS A 133 7.52 5.86 7.08
CA LYS A 133 8.26 7.06 6.70
C LYS A 133 8.47 7.16 5.19
N ALA A 134 8.88 6.07 4.55
CA ALA A 134 9.13 6.02 3.12
C ALA A 134 7.82 6.19 2.31
N ALA A 135 6.72 5.55 2.75
CA ALA A 135 5.41 5.71 2.11
C ALA A 135 4.93 7.16 2.22
N ARG A 136 5.01 7.76 3.42
CA ARG A 136 4.66 9.17 3.66
C ARG A 136 5.50 10.12 2.80
N THR A 137 6.80 9.88 2.69
CA THR A 137 7.74 10.67 1.86
C THR A 137 7.39 10.61 0.37
N ASN A 138 6.82 9.49 -0.08
CA ASN A 138 6.38 9.28 -1.46
C ASN A 138 4.89 9.58 -1.70
N GLY A 139 4.21 10.24 -0.75
CA GLY A 139 2.82 10.69 -0.92
C GLY A 139 1.76 9.59 -0.79
N MET A 140 2.11 8.45 -0.20
CA MET A 140 1.22 7.28 -0.07
C MET A 140 0.70 7.13 1.36
N ALA A 141 -0.57 6.73 1.49
CA ALA A 141 -1.14 6.25 2.75
C ALA A 141 -0.78 4.78 2.97
N VAL A 142 -0.75 4.33 4.24
CA VAL A 142 -0.48 2.93 4.62
C VAL A 142 -1.58 2.41 5.54
N PHE A 143 -1.92 1.14 5.39
CA PHE A 143 -2.82 0.42 6.28
C PHE A 143 -2.06 -0.79 6.85
N TYR A 144 -1.97 -0.85 8.18
CA TYR A 144 -1.35 -1.98 8.87
C TYR A 144 -2.29 -3.19 8.85
N TRP A 145 -1.77 -4.36 8.50
CA TRP A 145 -2.51 -5.62 8.53
C TRP A 145 -2.52 -6.20 9.94
N ASP A 146 -3.64 -5.98 10.63
CA ASP A 146 -3.96 -6.58 11.92
C ASP A 146 -4.94 -7.75 11.68
N ASN A 147 -4.57 -8.94 12.13
CA ASN A 147 -5.40 -10.15 12.03
C ASN A 147 -5.95 -10.62 13.39
N GLY A 148 -5.84 -9.81 14.44
CA GLY A 148 -6.28 -10.09 15.81
C GLY A 148 -5.45 -11.15 16.56
N ASN A 149 -4.38 -11.66 15.96
CA ASN A 149 -3.55 -12.70 16.56
C ASN A 149 -2.41 -12.08 17.38
N ALA A 150 -2.63 -11.93 18.68
CA ALA A 150 -1.67 -11.43 19.67
C ALA A 150 -0.52 -12.42 20.02
N GLY A 151 -0.34 -13.48 19.22
CA GLY A 151 0.81 -14.38 19.33
C GLY A 151 2.11 -13.75 18.83
N ALA A 152 3.16 -14.56 18.68
CA ALA A 152 4.42 -14.14 18.07
C ALA A 152 4.88 -15.15 17.01
N GLY A 153 5.57 -14.66 15.99
CA GLY A 153 6.04 -15.43 14.85
C GLY A 153 5.06 -15.45 13.68
N ARG A 154 5.16 -16.48 12.82
CA ARG A 154 4.46 -16.52 11.53
C ARG A 154 2.97 -16.18 11.62
N GLU A 155 2.53 -15.24 10.77
CA GLU A 155 1.13 -14.75 10.70
C GLU A 155 0.52 -14.30 12.06
N CYS A 156 1.35 -13.83 13.00
CA CYS A 156 0.92 -13.18 14.24
C CYS A 156 1.08 -11.67 14.11
N SER A 157 0.05 -11.00 13.56
CA SER A 157 0.12 -9.58 13.17
C SER A 157 -0.80 -8.68 14.01
N GLY A 158 -1.34 -9.16 15.13
CA GLY A 158 -2.02 -8.32 16.13
C GLY A 158 -1.06 -7.70 17.15
#